data_AF-A0A7J2LSD1-F1
#
_entry.id   AF-A0A7J2LSD1-F1
#
_cell.length_a   1.000
_cell.length_b   1.000
_cell.length_c   1.000
_cell.angle_alpha   90.00
_cell.angle_beta   90.00
_cell.angle_gamma   90.00
#
_symmetry.space_group_name_H-M   'P 1'
#
loop_
_entity.id
_entity.type
_entity.pdbx_description
1 polymer ?
#
loop_
_entity_poly.entity_id
_entity_poly.type
_entity_poly.pdbx_seq_one_letter_code
_entity_poly.pdbx_strand_id
1 'polypeptide(L)'
;MNEERLKGFLSGFIGGIFFGTAAIFIRLINLNAFSIVVWRLLLGGLLLVIILKPSISMLEKYTTPSLLLGILLLLHFILFVKSVQDTLVMNSTVLVNTAPIISLMITALLRIEKICPLDIIMVIVAFIGIVIMA
;
A
#
# COMPACT_ATOMS: atom_id res chain seq x y z
N MET A 1 -3.49 -11.72 -25.59
CA MET A 1 -3.16 -10.76 -24.53
C MET A 1 -1.64 -10.74 -24.38
N ASN A 2 -0.97 -9.58 -24.50
CA ASN A 2 0.50 -9.53 -24.45
C ASN A 2 1.04 -10.14 -23.15
N GLU A 3 2.13 -10.92 -23.21
CA GLU A 3 2.71 -11.58 -22.05
C GLU A 3 2.98 -10.62 -20.88
N GLU A 4 3.42 -9.39 -21.18
CA GLU A 4 3.65 -8.37 -20.14
C GLU A 4 2.37 -7.93 -19.43
N ARG A 5 1.24 -7.85 -20.15
CA ARG A 5 -0.06 -7.50 -19.53
C ARG A 5 -0.54 -8.62 -18.61
N LEU A 6 -0.33 -9.87 -19.01
CA LEU A 6 -0.65 -11.02 -18.17
C LEU A 6 0.22 -11.03 -16.92
N LYS A 7 1.53 -10.80 -17.04
CA LYS A 7 2.46 -10.69 -15.90
C LYS A 7 2.05 -9.58 -14.94
N GLY A 8 1.74 -8.39 -15.45
CA GLY A 8 1.28 -7.27 -14.62
C GLY A 8 -0.02 -7.60 -13.87
N PHE A 9 -0.99 -8.19 -14.57
CA PHE A 9 -2.25 -8.64 -13.97
C PHE A 9 -2.03 -9.68 -12.86
N LEU A 10 -1.22 -10.72 -13.13
CA LEU A 10 -0.91 -11.76 -12.15
C LEU A 10 -0.18 -11.22 -10.93
N SER A 11 0.81 -10.35 -11.13
CA SER A 11 1.52 -9.70 -10.03
C SER A 11 0.58 -8.86 -9.16
N GLY A 12 -0.32 -8.10 -9.77
CA GLY A 12 -1.34 -7.33 -9.05
C GLY A 12 -2.30 -8.22 -8.28
N PHE A 13 -2.77 -9.31 -8.89
CA PHE A 13 -3.66 -10.27 -8.25
C PHE A 13 -3.02 -10.95 -7.04
N ILE A 14 -1.78 -11.44 -7.20
CA ILE A 14 -1.00 -12.05 -6.13
C ILE A 14 -0.74 -11.03 -5.01
N GLY A 15 -0.34 -9.81 -5.37
CA GLY A 15 -0.15 -8.71 -4.42
C GLY A 15 -1.42 -8.40 -3.62
N GLY A 16 -2.59 -8.40 -4.29
CA GLY A 16 -3.89 -8.21 -3.65
C GLY A 16 -4.22 -9.30 -2.63
N ILE A 17 -3.96 -10.58 -2.93
CA ILE A 17 -4.17 -11.69 -1.99
C ILE A 17 -3.28 -11.54 -0.75
N PHE A 18 -1.98 -11.29 -0.93
CA PHE A 18 -1.05 -11.09 0.19
C PHE A 18 -1.41 -9.87 1.04
N PHE A 19 -1.80 -8.77 0.40
CA PHE A 19 -2.20 -7.56 1.11
C PHE A 19 -3.52 -7.75 1.87
N GLY A 20 -4.54 -8.33 1.23
CA GLY A 20 -5.85 -8.55 1.84
C GLY A 20 -5.81 -9.50 3.03
N THR A 21 -5.01 -10.57 2.95
CA THR A 21 -4.86 -11.54 4.05
C THR A 21 -3.98 -11.03 5.20
N ALA A 22 -3.10 -10.05 4.95
CA ALA A 22 -2.19 -9.54 5.97
C ALA A 22 -2.91 -8.99 7.22
N ALA A 23 -4.07 -8.35 7.05
CA ALA A 23 -4.82 -7.77 8.16
C ALA A 23 -5.33 -8.83 9.16
N ILE A 24 -5.65 -10.04 8.67
CA ILE A 24 -6.03 -11.17 9.52
C ILE A 24 -4.85 -11.58 10.42
N PHE A 25 -3.65 -11.73 9.84
CA PHE A 25 -2.46 -12.07 10.62
C PHE A 25 -2.06 -10.98 11.62
N ILE A 26 -2.20 -9.70 11.24
CA ILE A 26 -1.96 -8.56 12.14
C ILE A 26 -2.90 -8.61 13.35
N ARG A 27 -4.16 -9.02 13.15
CA ARG A 27 -5.15 -9.13 14.23
C ARG A 27 -4.87 -10.31 15.17
N LEU A 28 -4.38 -11.43 14.63
CA LEU A 28 -4.17 -12.67 15.38
C LEU A 28 -2.84 -12.72 16.13
N ILE A 29 -1.84 -11.95 15.69
CA ILE A 29 -0.52 -11.97 16.31
C ILE A 29 -0.50 -11.15 17.61
N ASN A 30 0.06 -11.72 18.67
CA ASN A 30 0.19 -11.04 19.96
C ASN A 30 1.49 -10.22 20.03
N LEU A 31 1.59 -9.22 19.17
CA LEU A 31 2.67 -8.23 19.15
C LEU A 31 2.06 -6.82 19.11
N ASN A 32 2.74 -5.84 19.69
CA ASN A 32 2.32 -4.45 19.55
C ASN A 32 2.49 -3.97 18.09
N ALA A 33 1.70 -2.96 17.69
CA ALA A 33 1.70 -2.43 16.33
C ALA A 33 3.09 -2.00 15.84
N PHE A 34 3.88 -1.35 16.69
CA PHE A 34 5.21 -0.87 16.33
C PHE A 34 6.16 -2.02 15.98
N SER A 35 6.21 -3.06 16.81
CA SER A 35 7.01 -4.26 16.58
C SER A 35 6.62 -4.96 15.28
N ILE A 36 5.31 -5.08 14.98
CA ILE A 36 4.83 -5.66 13.72
C ILE A 36 5.38 -4.86 12.52
N VAL A 37 5.28 -3.53 12.57
CA VAL A 37 5.71 -2.67 11.45
C VAL A 37 7.22 -2.75 11.22
N VAL A 38 8.02 -2.66 12.29
CA VAL A 38 9.48 -2.75 12.20
C VAL A 38 9.90 -4.07 11.55
N TRP A 39 9.37 -5.20 12.02
CA TRP A 39 9.70 -6.50 11.44
C TRP A 39 9.26 -6.62 9.98
N ARG A 40 8.07 -6.13 9.63
CA ARG A 40 7.57 -6.16 8.25
C ARG A 40 8.45 -5.36 7.30
N LEU A 41 8.82 -4.14 7.68
CA LEU A 41 9.64 -3.26 6.82
C LEU A 41 11.08 -3.74 6.72
N LEU A 42 11.66 -4.25 7.81
CA LEU A 42 13.03 -4.77 7.83
C LEU A 42 13.14 -6.04 6.98
N LEU A 43 12.25 -7.01 7.16
CA LEU A 43 12.27 -8.26 6.39
C LEU A 43 11.95 -8.02 4.92
N GLY A 44 10.95 -7.17 4.62
CA GLY A 44 10.60 -6.81 3.24
C GLY A 44 11.74 -6.07 2.53
N GLY A 45 12.35 -5.09 3.19
CA GLY A 45 13.51 -4.37 2.65
C GLY A 45 14.71 -5.28 2.41
N LEU A 46 15.04 -6.16 3.37
CA LEU A 46 16.13 -7.11 3.23
C LEU A 46 15.88 -8.09 2.06
N LEU A 47 14.65 -8.60 1.92
CA LEU A 47 14.27 -9.47 0.82
C LEU A 47 14.45 -8.76 -0.53
N LEU A 48 14.06 -7.49 -0.65
CA LEU A 48 14.27 -6.70 -1.85
C LEU A 48 15.77 -6.52 -2.16
N VAL A 49 16.61 -6.25 -1.16
CA VAL A 49 18.06 -6.15 -1.35
C VAL A 49 18.66 -7.47 -1.83
N ILE A 50 18.23 -8.60 -1.28
CA ILE A 50 18.70 -9.95 -1.68
C ILE A 50 18.31 -10.27 -3.12
N ILE A 51 17.08 -9.95 -3.52
CA ILE A 51 16.55 -10.25 -4.86
C ILE A 51 17.16 -9.31 -5.91
N LEU A 52 17.16 -8.00 -5.65
CA LEU A 52 17.55 -6.98 -6.62
C LEU A 52 19.07 -6.74 -6.67
N LYS A 53 19.79 -7.08 -5.59
CA LYS A 53 21.24 -6.90 -5.44
C LYS A 53 21.71 -5.51 -5.91
N PRO A 54 21.14 -4.42 -5.38
CA PRO A 54 21.47 -3.07 -5.82
C PRO A 54 22.95 -2.76 -5.53
N SER A 55 23.58 -1.97 -6.40
CA SER A 55 24.92 -1.45 -6.12
C SER A 55 24.88 -0.43 -4.98
N ILE A 56 26.00 -0.29 -4.25
CA ILE A 56 26.14 0.72 -3.19
C ILE A 56 25.87 2.13 -3.75
N SER A 57 26.40 2.43 -4.93
CA SER A 57 26.17 3.70 -5.62
C SER A 57 24.68 3.97 -5.92
N MET A 58 23.90 2.93 -6.19
CA MET A 58 22.46 3.05 -6.39
C MET A 58 21.75 3.34 -5.06
N LEU A 59 22.10 2.63 -3.99
CA LEU A 59 21.52 2.86 -2.67
C LEU A 59 21.78 4.29 -2.19
N GLU A 60 23.02 4.77 -2.29
CA GLU A 60 23.39 6.13 -1.89
C GLU A 60 22.62 7.19 -2.68
N LYS A 61 22.49 6.99 -4.00
CA LYS A 61 21.76 7.91 -4.89
C LYS A 61 20.30 8.10 -4.48
N TYR A 62 19.63 7.04 -4.04
CA TYR A 62 18.19 7.07 -3.74
C TYR A 62 17.85 7.18 -2.25
N THR A 63 18.82 7.02 -1.34
CA THR A 63 18.56 7.07 0.11
C THR A 63 18.04 8.44 0.56
N THR A 64 18.76 9.53 0.25
CA THR A 64 18.36 10.88 0.71
C THR A 64 17.05 11.35 0.06
N PRO A 65 16.85 11.23 -1.28
CA PRO A 65 15.59 11.64 -1.90
C PRO A 65 14.37 10.83 -1.42
N SER A 66 14.58 9.58 -1.00
CA SER A 66 13.48 8.70 -0.57
C SER A 66 13.19 8.78 0.93
N LEU A 67 13.97 9.55 1.70
CA LEU A 67 13.83 9.59 3.16
C LEU A 67 12.43 10.06 3.58
N LEU A 68 11.91 11.12 2.94
CA LEU A 68 10.56 11.63 3.22
C LEU A 68 9.50 10.57 2.90
N LEU A 69 9.62 9.90 1.76
CA LEU A 69 8.71 8.82 1.36
C LEU A 69 8.77 7.64 2.36
N GLY A 70 9.97 7.31 2.84
CA GLY A 70 10.17 6.29 3.86
C GLY A 70 9.51 6.63 5.20
N ILE A 71 9.60 7.88 5.64
CA ILE A 71 8.94 8.36 6.87
C ILE A 71 7.42 8.32 6.70
N LEU A 72 6.88 8.82 5.58
CA LEU A 72 5.45 8.76 5.29
C LEU A 72 4.95 7.31 5.23
N LEU A 73 5.72 6.41 4.63
CA LEU A 73 5.40 4.99 4.55
C LEU A 73 5.42 4.33 5.95
N LEU A 74 6.41 4.64 6.78
CA LEU A 74 6.49 4.17 8.17
C LEU A 74 5.26 4.62 8.97
N LEU A 75 4.93 5.91 8.90
CA LEU A 75 3.76 6.46 9.59
C LEU A 75 2.47 5.80 9.11
N HIS A 76 2.30 5.64 7.81
CA HIS A 76 1.17 4.93 7.22
C HIS A 76 1.05 3.50 7.79
N PHE A 77 2.14 2.72 7.80
CA PHE A 77 2.10 1.34 8.32
C PHE A 77 1.77 1.29 9.82
N ILE A 78 2.31 2.20 10.63
CA ILE A 78 1.99 2.27 12.07
C ILE A 78 0.49 2.55 12.26
N LEU A 79 -0.04 3.55 11.56
CA LEU A 79 -1.46 3.92 11.66
C LEU A 79 -2.38 2.80 11.16
N PHE A 80 -2.03 2.14 10.05
CA PHE A 80 -2.79 1.03 9.51
C PHE A 80 -2.81 -0.18 10.45
N VAL A 81 -1.63 -0.64 10.91
CA VAL A 81 -1.53 -1.79 11.82
C VAL A 81 -2.26 -1.51 13.13
N LYS A 82 -2.11 -0.29 13.68
CA LYS A 82 -2.82 0.14 14.88
C LYS A 82 -4.34 0.13 14.66
N SER A 83 -4.82 0.66 13.54
CA SER A 83 -6.26 0.60 13.19
C SER A 83 -6.80 -0.83 13.18
N VAL A 84 -6.05 -1.78 12.60
CA VAL A 84 -6.45 -3.20 12.54
C VAL A 84 -6.51 -3.85 13.93
N GLN A 85 -5.64 -3.44 14.86
CA GLN A 85 -5.63 -3.94 16.24
C GLN A 85 -6.69 -3.26 17.12
N ASP A 86 -6.93 -1.98 16.93
CA ASP A 86 -7.84 -1.18 17.77
C ASP A 86 -9.31 -1.26 17.30
N THR A 87 -9.56 -1.63 16.05
CA THR A 87 -10.91 -1.66 15.46
C THR A 87 -11.22 -2.99 14.76
N LEU A 88 -12.41 -3.12 14.15
CA LEU A 88 -12.73 -4.25 13.29
C LEU A 88 -11.85 -4.22 12.03
N VAL A 89 -11.32 -5.37 11.63
CA VAL A 89 -10.51 -5.53 10.41
C VAL A 89 -11.22 -4.88 9.21
N MET A 90 -12.53 -5.12 9.09
CA MET A 90 -13.38 -4.55 8.05
C MET A 90 -13.35 -3.02 8.02
N ASN A 91 -13.45 -2.35 9.18
CA ASN A 91 -13.40 -0.89 9.28
C ASN A 91 -12.04 -0.35 8.81
N SER A 92 -10.93 -0.97 9.24
CA SER A 92 -9.59 -0.59 8.79
C SER A 92 -9.41 -0.80 7.29
N THR A 93 -9.92 -1.90 6.75
CA THR A 93 -9.83 -2.24 5.32
C THR A 93 -10.65 -1.26 4.47
N VAL A 94 -11.84 -0.85 4.90
CA VAL A 94 -12.63 0.17 4.21
C VAL A 94 -11.90 1.51 4.18
N LEU A 95 -11.34 1.92 5.32
CA LEU A 95 -10.61 3.19 5.43
C LEU A 95 -9.37 3.24 4.54
N VAL A 96 -8.51 2.20 4.56
CA VAL A 96 -7.29 2.20 3.73
C VAL A 96 -7.62 2.16 2.24
N ASN A 97 -8.71 1.50 1.86
CA ASN A 97 -9.15 1.41 0.47
C ASN A 97 -9.79 2.71 -0.06
N THR A 98 -9.93 3.75 0.77
CA THR A 98 -10.25 5.10 0.28
C THR A 98 -9.07 5.79 -0.42
N ALA A 99 -7.87 5.18 -0.39
CA ALA A 99 -6.65 5.70 -1.02
C ALA A 99 -6.82 6.15 -2.49
N PRO A 100 -7.56 5.46 -3.38
CA PRO A 100 -7.78 5.94 -4.74
C PRO A 100 -8.54 7.27 -4.81
N ILE A 101 -9.52 7.50 -3.91
CA ILE A 101 -10.22 8.78 -3.79
C ILE A 101 -9.23 9.87 -3.37
N ILE A 102 -8.47 9.61 -2.30
CA ILE A 102 -7.49 10.56 -1.78
C ILE A 102 -6.42 10.86 -2.83
N SER A 103 -5.94 9.85 -3.56
CA SER A 103 -4.97 10.01 -4.64
C SER A 103 -5.52 10.86 -5.77
N LEU A 104 -6.76 10.63 -6.21
CA LEU A 104 -7.39 11.43 -7.25
C LEU A 104 -7.57 12.89 -6.81
N MET A 105 -7.96 13.12 -5.55
CA MET A 105 -8.07 14.45 -4.96
C MET A 105 -6.71 15.16 -4.90
N ILE A 106 -5.65 14.48 -4.47
CA ILE A 106 -4.29 15.04 -4.43
C ILE A 106 -3.80 15.39 -5.84
N THR A 107 -4.00 14.50 -6.82
CA THR A 107 -3.67 14.77 -8.23
C THR A 107 -4.41 16.01 -8.75
N ALA A 108 -5.70 16.17 -8.39
CA ALA A 108 -6.50 17.34 -8.75
C ALA A 108 -5.95 18.62 -8.11
N LEU A 109 -5.68 18.57 -6.80
CA LEU A 109 -5.28 19.72 -5.99
C LEU A 109 -3.89 20.22 -6.36
N LEU A 110 -2.93 19.30 -6.54
CA LEU A 110 -1.54 19.61 -6.89
C LEU A 110 -1.33 19.77 -8.40
N ARG A 111 -2.39 19.58 -9.21
CA ARG A 111 -2.33 19.63 -10.69
C ARG A 111 -1.20 18.78 -11.27
N ILE A 112 -1.00 17.59 -10.69
CA ILE A 112 0.06 16.67 -11.12
C ILE A 112 -0.21 16.20 -12.55
N GLU A 113 -1.45 15.80 -12.83
CA GLU A 113 -1.90 15.31 -14.13
C GLU A 113 -3.33 15.79 -14.44
N LYS A 114 -3.74 15.69 -15.71
CA LYS A 114 -5.11 15.99 -16.14
C LYS A 114 -6.03 14.84 -15.77
N ILE A 115 -7.06 15.14 -14.99
CA ILE A 115 -8.11 14.18 -14.62
C ILE A 115 -9.18 14.17 -15.70
N CYS A 116 -9.50 13.00 -16.23
CA CYS A 116 -10.63 12.83 -17.14
C CYS A 116 -11.88 12.36 -16.37
N PRO A 117 -13.10 12.58 -16.92
CA PRO A 117 -14.33 12.12 -16.27
C PRO A 117 -14.38 10.60 -16.01
N LEU A 118 -13.70 9.81 -16.84
CA LEU A 118 -13.61 8.36 -16.66
C LEU A 118 -12.85 7.99 -15.37
N ASP A 119 -11.81 8.74 -14.99
CA ASP A 119 -11.05 8.48 -13.75
C ASP A 119 -11.97 8.62 -12.52
N ILE A 120 -12.84 9.63 -12.54
CA ILE A 120 -13.83 9.87 -11.48
C ILE A 120 -14.81 8.69 -11.40
N ILE A 121 -15.35 8.24 -12.54
CA ILE A 121 -16.26 7.10 -12.60
C ILE A 121 -15.59 5.84 -12.06
N MET A 122 -14.34 5.56 -12.48
CA MET A 122 -13.59 4.39 -12.05
C MET A 122 -13.34 4.39 -10.54
N VAL A 123 -12.98 5.54 -9.97
CA VAL A 123 -12.80 5.70 -8.52
C VAL A 123 -14.11 5.52 -7.76
N ILE A 124 -15.23 6.08 -8.26
CA ILE A 124 -16.56 5.90 -7.65
C ILE A 124 -16.98 4.42 -7.69
N VAL A 125 -16.83 3.75 -8.83
CA VAL A 125 -17.17 2.32 -8.97
C VAL A 125 -16.32 1.46 -8.04
N ALA A 126 -15.01 1.73 -7.96
CA ALA A 126 -14.12 1.04 -7.03
C ALA A 126 -14.55 1.26 -5.57
N PHE A 127 -14.93 2.49 -5.21
CA PHE A 127 -15.39 2.82 -3.87
C PHE A 127 -16.72 2.17 -3.49
N ILE A 128 -17.68 2.11 -4.42
CA ILE A 128 -18.93 1.38 -4.21
C ILE A 128 -18.64 -0.10 -3.89
N GLY A 129 -17.70 -0.73 -4.61
CA GLY A 129 -17.26 -2.09 -4.31
C GLY A 129 -16.73 -2.25 -2.89
N ILE A 130 -15.93 -1.29 -2.42
CA ILE A 130 -15.38 -1.28 -1.05
C ILE A 130 -16.50 -1.13 0.00
N VAL A 131 -17.50 -0.28 -0.25
CA VAL A 131 -18.64 -0.08 0.66
C VAL A 131 -19.53 -1.32 0.72
N ILE A 132 -19.72 -2.05 -0.39
CA ILE A 132 -20.49 -3.30 -0.41
C ILE A 132 -19.81 -4.41 0.39
N MET A 133 -18.48 -4.40 0.47
CA MET A 133 -17.72 -5.36 1.29
C MET A 133 -17.78 -5.06 2.79
N ALA A 134 -18.18 -3.84 3.18
CA ALA A 134 -18.27 -3.36 4.55
C ALA A 134 -19.61 -3.74 5.19
#